data_AF-A0A520HRI4-F1
#
_entry.id   AF-A0A520HRI4-F1
#
_cell.length_a   1.000
_cell.length_b   1.000
_cell.length_c   1.000
_cell.angle_alpha   90.00
_cell.angle_beta   90.00
_cell.angle_gamma   90.00
#
_symmetry.space_group_name_H-M   'P 1'
#
loop_
_entity.id
_entity.type
_entity.pdbx_description
1 polymer ?
#
loop_
_entity_poly.entity_id
_entity_poly.type
_entity_poly.pdbx_seq_one_letter_code
_entity_poly.pdbx_strand_id
1 'polypeptide(L)'
;VPQPLPKERDAAFLTAQRILLGYGVTAVADMGTTLDDWLTYRRMADIGGLRVRIMSYAMGVETASRIGGKGPTPWLYNDHLRMGGVKLYADGALGSRGAWLLKPYTDAPGQSGLGFLTDDQLQNQMSRAAMDGFQVAVHAIGDKANREVLDAIEVESETYTGDRRWRIEHAQIVDPTDLPRFGKFGTIASMQPTHETSDRTMAEARLGPNRLAGAYAWKSMLTNGAKLAFGTDFPVEKPDPFATWAAAFTRQDADGQPQGGWQPQELVTREQAWWAMTGAAAYAGFAEKQFGALAPGQRADFIVVDRDPTMASPTDLRATKVSETWIGGEKVWVRK
;
A
#
# COMPACT_ATOMS: atom_id res chain seq x y z
N VAL A 1 -16.77 21.35 -9.40
CA VAL A 1 -16.20 21.79 -8.10
C VAL A 1 -14.88 22.49 -8.40
N PRO A 2 -14.64 23.73 -7.92
CA PRO A 2 -13.36 24.41 -8.15
C PRO A 2 -12.21 23.67 -7.47
N GLN A 3 -10.99 23.83 -7.99
CA GLN A 3 -9.80 23.26 -7.36
C GLN A 3 -9.51 23.97 -6.03
N PRO A 4 -9.15 23.24 -4.96
CA PRO A 4 -8.87 23.83 -3.66
C PRO A 4 -7.63 24.73 -3.73
N LEU A 5 -7.69 25.86 -3.03
CA LEU A 5 -6.58 26.80 -2.92
C LEU A 5 -5.41 26.19 -2.13
N PRO A 6 -4.16 26.64 -2.34
CA PRO A 6 -3.00 26.14 -1.59
C PRO A 6 -3.17 26.16 -0.07
N LYS A 7 -3.75 27.24 0.48
CA LYS A 7 -4.04 27.36 1.92
C LYS A 7 -5.03 26.30 2.44
N GLU A 8 -5.97 25.87 1.60
CA GLU A 8 -6.96 24.85 1.94
C GLU A 8 -6.31 23.47 1.92
N ARG A 9 -5.41 23.22 0.96
CA ARG A 9 -4.57 22.00 0.93
C ARG A 9 -3.66 21.91 2.16
N ASP A 10 -3.02 23.02 2.54
CA ASP A 10 -2.16 23.09 3.72
C ASP A 10 -2.94 22.76 5.01
N ALA A 11 -4.13 23.35 5.18
CA ALA A 11 -5.00 23.07 6.32
C ALA A 11 -5.52 21.62 6.33
N ALA A 12 -5.89 21.09 5.16
CA ALA A 12 -6.32 19.69 5.01
C ALA A 12 -5.17 18.72 5.35
N PHE A 13 -3.94 19.01 4.89
CA PHE A 13 -2.76 18.23 5.18
C PHE A 13 -2.46 18.17 6.69
N LEU A 14 -2.47 19.31 7.37
CA LEU A 14 -2.26 19.36 8.82
C LEU A 14 -3.32 18.56 9.59
N THR A 15 -4.57 18.60 9.12
CA THR A 15 -5.67 17.80 9.68
C THR A 15 -5.44 16.31 9.46
N ALA A 16 -5.14 15.91 8.22
CA ALA A 16 -4.88 14.51 7.86
C ALA A 16 -3.71 13.94 8.68
N GLN A 17 -2.61 14.67 8.76
CA GLN A 17 -1.46 14.28 9.57
C GLN A 17 -1.83 14.09 11.05
N ARG A 18 -2.61 15.00 11.64
CA ARG A 18 -3.05 14.85 13.03
C ARG A 18 -3.90 13.59 13.25
N ILE A 19 -4.73 13.22 12.27
CA ILE A 19 -5.51 11.98 12.31
C ILE A 19 -4.56 10.77 12.27
N LEU A 20 -3.63 10.74 11.30
CA LEU A 20 -2.64 9.66 11.16
C LEU A 20 -1.82 9.46 12.43
N LEU A 21 -1.29 10.55 12.99
CA LEU A 21 -0.54 10.52 14.24
C LEU A 21 -1.40 10.04 15.42
N GLY A 22 -2.70 10.35 15.45
CA GLY A 22 -3.61 9.83 16.48
C GLY A 22 -3.88 8.33 16.40
N TYR A 23 -3.68 7.74 15.22
CA TYR A 23 -3.67 6.29 15.01
C TYR A 23 -2.28 5.66 15.15
N GLY A 24 -1.24 6.46 15.41
CA GLY A 24 0.13 5.97 15.54
C GLY A 24 0.86 5.72 14.21
N VAL A 25 0.32 6.23 13.10
CA VAL A 25 0.96 6.11 11.78
C VAL A 25 2.08 7.15 11.67
N THR A 26 3.33 6.68 11.65
CA THR A 26 4.54 7.53 11.59
C THR A 26 5.03 7.79 10.17
N ALA A 27 4.76 6.87 9.24
CA ALA A 27 5.16 6.95 7.85
C ALA A 27 4.07 6.43 6.92
N VAL A 28 4.00 6.99 5.71
CA VAL A 28 3.05 6.59 4.67
C VAL A 28 3.76 6.51 3.32
N ALA A 29 3.31 5.58 2.48
CA ALA A 29 3.56 5.63 1.06
C ALA A 29 2.38 6.37 0.40
N ASP A 30 2.61 7.58 -0.09
CA ASP A 30 1.58 8.40 -0.74
C ASP A 30 1.54 8.04 -2.23
N MET A 31 0.43 7.44 -2.65
CA MET A 31 0.28 6.88 -3.99
C MET A 31 -0.47 7.85 -4.91
N GLY A 32 0.21 8.31 -5.96
CA GLY A 32 -0.36 9.28 -6.88
C GLY A 32 -0.14 10.73 -6.44
N THR A 33 0.98 11.03 -5.78
CA THR A 33 1.35 12.39 -5.38
C THR A 33 1.32 13.30 -6.61
N THR A 34 0.45 14.32 -6.60
CA THR A 34 0.43 15.35 -7.64
C THR A 34 1.49 16.41 -7.37
N LEU A 35 1.72 17.31 -8.35
CA LEU A 35 2.63 18.43 -8.10
C LEU A 35 2.13 19.35 -6.97
N ASP A 36 0.81 19.57 -6.88
CA ASP A 36 0.24 20.41 -5.82
C ASP A 36 0.36 19.74 -4.45
N ASP A 37 0.26 18.41 -4.36
CA ASP A 37 0.55 17.65 -3.13
C ASP A 37 2.01 17.83 -2.72
N TRP A 38 2.92 17.63 -3.66
CA TRP A 38 4.36 17.81 -3.41
C TRP A 38 4.68 19.22 -2.92
N LEU A 39 4.11 20.25 -3.54
CA LEU A 39 4.29 21.64 -3.12
C LEU A 39 3.70 21.90 -1.72
N THR A 40 2.56 21.28 -1.38
CA THR A 40 2.01 21.31 -0.02
C THR A 40 2.99 20.68 0.98
N TYR A 41 3.53 19.49 0.69
CA TYR A 41 4.50 18.84 1.56
C TYR A 41 5.75 19.69 1.77
N ARG A 42 6.29 20.28 0.70
CA ARG A 42 7.43 21.21 0.74
C ARG A 42 7.13 22.44 1.60
N ARG A 43 6.00 23.13 1.37
CA ARG A 43 5.59 24.31 2.16
C ARG A 43 5.48 23.99 3.65
N MET A 44 4.86 22.86 3.98
CA MET A 44 4.71 22.43 5.37
C MET A 44 6.06 22.04 5.97
N ALA A 45 6.93 21.36 5.21
CA ALA A 45 8.26 21.00 5.68
C ALA A 45 9.17 22.21 5.90
N ASP A 46 9.13 23.22 5.02
CA ASP A 46 9.93 24.44 5.11
C ASP A 46 9.64 25.23 6.40
N ILE A 47 8.44 25.09 6.99
CA ILE A 47 8.05 25.71 8.26
C ILE A 47 8.03 24.74 9.45
N GLY A 48 8.53 23.50 9.29
CA GLY A 48 8.54 22.48 10.35
C GLY A 48 7.16 21.88 10.70
N GLY A 49 6.19 22.00 9.79
CA GLY A 49 4.84 21.45 9.88
C GLY A 49 4.69 20.03 9.33
N LEU A 50 5.64 19.53 8.53
CA LEU A 50 5.69 18.12 8.10
C LEU A 50 6.25 17.24 9.24
N ARG A 51 5.41 16.34 9.77
CA ARG A 51 5.73 15.43 10.89
C ARG A 51 5.68 13.97 10.49
N VAL A 52 4.63 13.51 9.81
CA VAL A 52 4.59 12.16 9.22
C VAL A 52 5.64 12.06 8.11
N ARG A 53 6.28 10.91 7.98
CA ARG A 53 7.21 10.65 6.86
C ARG A 53 6.44 10.22 5.62
N ILE A 54 6.76 10.82 4.48
CA ILE A 54 6.05 10.59 3.21
C ILE A 54 7.02 10.02 2.18
N MET A 55 6.76 8.77 1.79
CA MET A 55 7.34 8.12 0.61
C MET A 55 6.40 8.34 -0.56
N SER A 56 6.64 9.40 -1.34
CA SER A 56 5.78 9.78 -2.47
C SER A 56 6.05 8.91 -3.71
N TYR A 57 4.96 8.49 -4.34
CA TYR A 57 4.93 7.91 -5.68
C TYR A 57 4.12 8.84 -6.57
N ALA A 58 4.78 9.46 -7.55
CA ALA A 58 4.18 10.50 -8.38
C ALA A 58 2.99 9.97 -9.18
N MET A 59 2.02 10.84 -9.46
CA MET A 59 0.96 10.59 -10.43
C MET A 59 1.54 10.54 -11.86
N GLY A 60 1.99 9.34 -12.27
CA GLY A 60 2.61 9.10 -13.56
C GLY A 60 4.05 9.62 -13.71
N VAL A 61 4.68 9.20 -14.82
CA VAL A 61 6.10 9.49 -15.13
C VAL A 61 6.37 10.98 -15.30
N GLU A 62 5.42 11.73 -15.89
CA GLU A 62 5.60 13.17 -16.10
C GLU A 62 5.73 13.93 -14.78
N THR A 63 4.86 13.62 -13.80
CA THR A 63 4.92 14.24 -12.47
C THR A 63 6.22 13.87 -11.75
N ALA A 64 6.68 12.61 -11.85
CA ALA A 64 7.96 12.19 -11.28
C ALA A 64 9.13 12.95 -11.89
N SER A 65 9.18 13.08 -13.21
CA SER A 65 10.24 13.83 -13.90
C SER A 65 10.23 15.32 -13.53
N ARG A 66 9.04 15.94 -13.40
CA ARG A 66 8.94 17.35 -12.96
C ARG A 66 9.43 17.58 -11.53
N ILE A 67 9.31 16.59 -10.64
CA ILE A 67 9.70 16.70 -9.23
C ILE A 67 11.14 16.26 -9.00
N GLY A 68 11.50 15.07 -9.47
CA GLY A 68 12.81 14.45 -9.25
C GLY A 68 13.84 14.76 -10.35
N GLY A 69 13.42 15.32 -11.48
CA GLY A 69 14.30 15.60 -12.61
C GLY A 69 14.79 14.32 -13.28
N LYS A 70 15.98 13.86 -12.88
CA LYS A 70 16.69 12.70 -13.45
C LYS A 70 16.55 11.42 -12.63
N GLY A 71 15.77 11.45 -11.54
CA GLY A 71 15.50 10.27 -10.72
C GLY A 71 14.89 10.61 -9.36
N PRO A 72 14.77 9.62 -8.45
CA PRO A 72 14.26 9.83 -7.12
C PRO A 72 14.98 10.96 -6.38
N THR A 73 14.25 11.74 -5.59
CA THR A 73 14.92 12.73 -4.72
C THR A 73 15.73 12.00 -3.65
N PRO A 74 16.76 12.63 -3.06
CA PRO A 74 17.25 12.19 -1.77
C PRO A 74 16.12 12.25 -0.75
N TRP A 75 16.35 11.65 0.41
CA TRP A 75 15.54 11.93 1.59
C TRP A 75 15.72 13.40 1.99
N LEU A 76 14.61 14.12 2.06
CA LEU A 76 14.54 15.54 2.39
C LEU A 76 14.05 15.71 3.83
N TYR A 77 14.41 16.86 4.43
CA TYR A 77 13.91 17.27 5.74
C TYR A 77 14.11 16.22 6.83
N ASN A 78 15.32 15.68 6.97
CA ASN A 78 15.64 14.66 7.98
C ASN A 78 14.81 13.36 7.83
N ASP A 79 14.75 12.86 6.58
CA ASP A 79 14.01 11.65 6.18
C ASP A 79 12.49 11.75 6.31
N HIS A 80 11.92 12.95 6.21
CA HIS A 80 10.46 13.15 6.26
C HIS A 80 9.79 13.13 4.88
N LEU A 81 10.53 13.39 3.80
CA LEU A 81 9.95 13.43 2.46
C LEU A 81 10.88 12.85 1.42
N ARG A 82 10.36 12.00 0.54
CA ARG A 82 11.09 11.49 -0.62
C ARG A 82 10.14 11.23 -1.79
N MET A 83 10.48 11.72 -2.98
CA MET A 83 9.89 11.25 -4.22
C MET A 83 10.63 9.99 -4.66
N GLY A 84 10.06 8.82 -4.37
CA GLY A 84 10.73 7.53 -4.53
C GLY A 84 10.34 6.79 -5.82
N GLY A 85 9.14 7.05 -6.35
CA GLY A 85 8.60 6.24 -7.43
C GLY A 85 7.49 6.89 -8.24
N VAL A 86 6.89 6.07 -9.11
CA VAL A 86 5.75 6.41 -9.97
C VAL A 86 4.60 5.47 -9.64
N LYS A 87 3.39 6.02 -9.52
CA LYS A 87 2.13 5.26 -9.44
C LYS A 87 1.48 5.18 -10.82
N LEU A 88 1.20 3.96 -11.26
CA LEU A 88 0.46 3.63 -12.48
C LEU A 88 -0.83 2.86 -12.14
N TYR A 89 -1.74 2.74 -13.10
CA TYR A 89 -3.02 2.04 -12.93
C TYR A 89 -3.28 1.10 -14.10
N ALA A 90 -3.44 -0.19 -13.82
CA ALA A 90 -3.77 -1.20 -14.82
C ALA A 90 -5.28 -1.40 -14.99
N ASP A 91 -6.07 -1.26 -13.92
CA ASP A 91 -7.52 -1.47 -13.94
C ASP A 91 -8.27 -0.67 -12.86
N GLY A 92 -9.59 -0.86 -12.79
CA GLY A 92 -10.47 -0.25 -11.78
C GLY A 92 -10.64 -1.10 -10.51
N ALA A 93 -11.73 -0.85 -9.78
CA ALA A 93 -12.06 -1.57 -8.55
C ALA A 93 -13.04 -2.73 -8.79
N LEU A 94 -13.02 -3.73 -7.91
CA LEU A 94 -13.92 -4.88 -7.98
C LEU A 94 -15.39 -4.47 -7.79
N GLY A 95 -15.65 -3.51 -6.89
CA GLY A 95 -17.01 -3.09 -6.57
C GLY A 95 -17.75 -2.40 -7.70
N SER A 96 -17.07 -1.54 -8.46
CA SER A 96 -17.60 -0.90 -9.67
C SER A 96 -17.60 -1.81 -10.90
N ARG A 97 -17.15 -3.07 -10.75
CA ARG A 97 -16.86 -4.00 -11.85
C ARG A 97 -15.85 -3.45 -12.86
N GLY A 98 -14.94 -2.60 -12.37
CA GLY A 98 -13.85 -2.02 -13.14
C GLY A 98 -12.59 -2.87 -13.13
N ALA A 99 -12.40 -3.71 -12.11
CA ALA A 99 -11.26 -4.63 -12.05
C ALA A 99 -11.28 -5.59 -13.24
N TRP A 100 -10.13 -5.77 -13.89
CA TRP A 100 -10.04 -6.48 -15.16
C TRP A 100 -9.82 -7.96 -14.92
N LEU A 101 -10.81 -8.77 -15.29
CA LEU A 101 -10.88 -10.19 -14.98
C LEU A 101 -10.60 -11.07 -16.21
N LEU A 102 -10.00 -12.25 -15.99
CA LEU A 102 -9.79 -13.27 -17.03
C LEU A 102 -11.11 -13.89 -17.51
N LYS A 103 -12.11 -13.92 -16.63
CA LYS A 103 -13.46 -14.44 -16.90
C LYS A 103 -14.50 -13.40 -16.48
N PRO A 104 -15.66 -13.31 -17.16
CA PRO A 104 -16.69 -12.35 -16.80
C PRO A 104 -17.12 -12.42 -15.32
N TYR A 105 -17.60 -11.30 -14.79
CA TYR A 105 -18.20 -11.20 -13.46
C TYR A 105 -19.39 -12.18 -13.36
N THR A 106 -19.48 -12.90 -12.24
CA THR A 106 -20.56 -13.89 -12.00
C THR A 106 -21.93 -13.23 -12.00
N ASP A 107 -22.01 -12.02 -11.44
CA ASP A 107 -23.25 -11.25 -11.30
C ASP A 107 -23.48 -10.24 -12.44
N ALA A 108 -22.59 -10.20 -13.42
CA ALA A 108 -22.73 -9.40 -14.63
C ALA A 108 -22.12 -10.14 -15.84
N PRO A 109 -22.83 -11.15 -16.37
CA PRO A 109 -22.35 -11.92 -17.51
C PRO A 109 -22.00 -11.02 -18.70
N GLY A 110 -20.87 -11.30 -19.36
CA GLY A 110 -20.37 -10.51 -20.49
C GLY A 110 -19.54 -9.28 -20.10
N GLN A 111 -19.52 -8.87 -18.83
CA GLN A 111 -18.62 -7.83 -18.34
C GLN A 111 -17.39 -8.49 -17.69
N SER A 112 -16.19 -8.04 -18.06
CA SER A 112 -14.92 -8.49 -17.43
C SER A 112 -14.09 -7.34 -16.89
N GLY A 113 -14.68 -6.15 -16.71
CA GLY A 113 -13.93 -4.94 -16.37
C GLY A 113 -13.13 -4.40 -17.54
N LEU A 114 -12.17 -3.52 -17.26
CA LEU A 114 -11.43 -2.78 -18.29
C LEU A 114 -9.98 -2.53 -17.87
N GLY A 115 -9.05 -2.92 -18.73
CA GLY A 115 -7.66 -2.47 -18.65
C GLY A 115 -7.54 -1.00 -19.09
N PHE A 116 -6.83 -0.19 -18.32
CA PHE A 116 -6.66 1.24 -18.60
C PHE A 116 -5.52 1.53 -19.57
N LEU A 117 -4.54 0.64 -19.64
CA LEU A 117 -3.36 0.73 -20.49
C LEU A 117 -3.26 -0.52 -21.35
N THR A 118 -2.84 -0.37 -22.59
CA THR A 118 -2.36 -1.50 -23.40
C THR A 118 -1.00 -1.98 -22.91
N ASP A 119 -0.60 -3.18 -23.29
CA ASP A 119 0.68 -3.79 -22.89
C ASP A 119 1.86 -2.87 -23.26
N ASP A 120 1.87 -2.35 -24.50
CA ASP A 120 2.87 -1.40 -24.98
C ASP A 120 2.89 -0.09 -24.15
N GLN A 121 1.73 0.42 -23.75
CA GLN A 121 1.63 1.64 -22.95
C GLN A 121 2.13 1.42 -21.52
N LEU A 122 1.82 0.28 -20.91
CA LEU A 122 2.28 -0.09 -19.59
C LEU A 122 3.80 -0.27 -19.59
N GLN A 123 4.32 -1.09 -20.50
CA GLN A 123 5.77 -1.32 -20.66
C GLN A 123 6.49 0.00 -20.93
N ASN A 124 6.01 0.84 -21.86
CA ASN A 124 6.64 2.14 -22.12
C ASN A 124 6.73 3.02 -20.86
N GLN A 125 5.67 3.08 -20.04
CA GLN A 125 5.67 3.87 -18.81
C GLN A 125 6.59 3.27 -17.74
N MET A 126 6.58 1.94 -17.58
CA MET A 126 7.47 1.22 -16.67
C MET A 126 8.94 1.45 -17.06
N SER A 127 9.25 1.28 -18.34
CA SER A 127 10.57 1.48 -18.91
C SER A 127 11.07 2.91 -18.66
N ARG A 128 10.27 3.93 -18.99
CA ARG A 128 10.64 5.35 -18.74
C ARG A 128 10.90 5.65 -17.27
N ALA A 129 10.09 5.12 -16.35
CA ALA A 129 10.32 5.29 -14.92
C ALA A 129 11.61 4.56 -14.46
N ALA A 130 11.83 3.35 -14.96
CA ALA A 130 12.97 2.53 -14.61
C ALA A 130 14.31 3.07 -15.16
N MET A 131 14.30 3.71 -16.33
CA MET A 131 15.44 4.43 -16.91
C MET A 131 15.98 5.50 -15.96
N ASP A 132 15.07 6.27 -15.34
CA ASP A 132 15.41 7.33 -14.39
C ASP A 132 15.56 6.79 -12.94
N GLY A 133 15.48 5.47 -12.75
CA GLY A 133 15.67 4.82 -11.46
C GLY A 133 14.52 5.00 -10.46
N PHE A 134 13.35 5.46 -10.91
CA PHE A 134 12.14 5.47 -10.07
C PHE A 134 11.63 4.05 -9.84
N GLN A 135 11.18 3.77 -8.62
CA GLN A 135 10.43 2.54 -8.34
C GLN A 135 9.06 2.63 -9.01
N VAL A 136 8.59 1.54 -9.62
CA VAL A 136 7.26 1.49 -10.23
C VAL A 136 6.30 0.73 -9.33
N ALA A 137 5.20 1.42 -8.96
CA ALA A 137 4.06 0.86 -8.24
C ALA A 137 2.84 0.87 -9.17
N VAL A 138 2.25 -0.29 -9.43
CA VAL A 138 1.11 -0.41 -10.35
C VAL A 138 -0.12 -0.89 -9.59
N HIS A 139 -1.22 -0.15 -9.66
CA HIS A 139 -2.52 -0.63 -9.22
C HIS A 139 -3.00 -1.77 -10.11
N ALA A 140 -3.28 -2.94 -9.52
CA ALA A 140 -3.91 -4.06 -10.19
C ALA A 140 -4.81 -4.86 -9.22
N ILE A 141 -6.12 -4.83 -9.43
CA ILE A 141 -7.10 -5.54 -8.59
C ILE A 141 -7.51 -6.88 -9.21
N GLY A 142 -7.85 -6.90 -10.50
CA GLY A 142 -8.34 -8.10 -11.17
C GLY A 142 -7.23 -9.09 -11.53
N ASP A 143 -7.58 -10.36 -11.71
CA ASP A 143 -6.62 -11.42 -12.04
C ASP A 143 -5.96 -11.20 -13.40
N LYS A 144 -6.70 -10.67 -14.39
CA LYS A 144 -6.12 -10.29 -15.68
C LYS A 144 -5.18 -9.09 -15.53
N ALA A 145 -5.57 -8.05 -14.80
CA ALA A 145 -4.69 -6.90 -14.58
C ALA A 145 -3.37 -7.29 -13.90
N ASN A 146 -3.42 -8.16 -12.89
CA ASN A 146 -2.23 -8.69 -12.24
C ASN A 146 -1.33 -9.47 -13.23
N ARG A 147 -1.93 -10.27 -14.11
CA ARG A 147 -1.18 -10.99 -15.16
C ARG A 147 -0.46 -10.04 -16.10
N GLU A 148 -1.14 -9.03 -16.64
CA GLU A 148 -0.52 -8.07 -17.57
C GLU A 148 0.64 -7.30 -16.90
N VAL A 149 0.49 -6.94 -15.61
CA VAL A 149 1.57 -6.28 -14.86
C VAL A 149 2.74 -7.22 -14.63
N LEU A 150 2.50 -8.50 -14.32
CA LEU A 150 3.56 -9.49 -14.17
C LEU A 150 4.27 -9.80 -15.50
N ASP A 151 3.53 -9.82 -16.61
CA ASP A 151 4.08 -9.95 -17.97
C ASP A 151 4.99 -8.76 -18.29
N ALA A 152 4.55 -7.54 -17.97
CA ALA A 152 5.39 -6.35 -18.12
C ALA A 152 6.62 -6.38 -17.20
N ILE A 153 6.49 -6.79 -15.93
CA ILE A 153 7.63 -6.95 -15.01
C ILE A 153 8.66 -7.94 -15.58
N GLU A 154 8.20 -9.04 -16.17
CA GLU A 154 9.07 -10.05 -16.79
C GLU A 154 9.91 -9.45 -17.91
N VAL A 155 9.29 -8.72 -18.84
CA VAL A 155 9.97 -8.04 -19.95
C VAL A 155 10.93 -6.96 -19.43
N GLU A 156 10.46 -6.08 -18.55
CA GLU A 156 11.27 -4.96 -18.03
C GLU A 156 12.46 -5.46 -17.20
N SER A 157 12.33 -6.61 -16.53
CA SER A 157 13.42 -7.21 -15.73
C SER A 157 14.58 -7.76 -16.58
N GLU A 158 14.39 -7.99 -17.89
CA GLU A 158 15.48 -8.36 -18.80
C GLU A 158 16.43 -7.17 -19.03
N THR A 159 15.88 -5.96 -19.09
CA THR A 159 16.64 -4.72 -19.36
C THR A 159 17.09 -4.02 -18.07
N TYR A 160 16.17 -3.85 -17.13
CA TYR A 160 16.39 -3.08 -15.91
C TYR A 160 16.82 -3.98 -14.75
N THR A 161 18.06 -4.47 -14.83
CA THR A 161 18.65 -5.30 -13.78
C THR A 161 18.88 -4.52 -12.47
N GLY A 162 19.05 -5.24 -11.35
CA GLY A 162 19.28 -4.69 -10.01
C GLY A 162 18.05 -4.70 -9.10
N ASP A 163 18.18 -4.08 -7.93
CA ASP A 163 17.09 -3.98 -6.93
C ASP A 163 16.05 -2.93 -7.37
N ARG A 164 15.12 -3.34 -8.24
CA ARG A 164 14.03 -2.47 -8.73
C ARG A 164 12.83 -2.42 -7.81
N ARG A 165 12.65 -3.45 -6.98
CA ARG A 165 11.49 -3.63 -6.09
C ARG A 165 10.18 -3.33 -6.81
N TRP A 166 9.95 -3.99 -7.94
CA TRP A 166 8.67 -3.92 -8.65
C TRP A 166 7.53 -4.15 -7.67
N ARG A 167 6.51 -3.30 -7.74
CA ARG A 167 5.49 -3.23 -6.72
C ARG A 167 4.11 -3.23 -7.35
N ILE A 168 3.24 -4.10 -6.87
CA ILE A 168 1.85 -4.17 -7.28
C ILE A 168 1.00 -3.74 -6.09
N GLU A 169 0.21 -2.68 -6.27
CA GLU A 169 -0.78 -2.24 -5.29
C GLU A 169 -2.03 -3.10 -5.42
N HIS A 170 -2.62 -3.40 -4.26
CA HIS A 170 -3.77 -4.27 -4.04
C HIS A 170 -3.46 -5.74 -4.23
N ALA A 171 -3.01 -6.15 -5.43
CA ALA A 171 -2.86 -7.56 -5.82
C ALA A 171 -4.05 -8.40 -5.33
N GLN A 172 -5.24 -7.84 -5.46
CA GLN A 172 -6.40 -8.22 -4.65
C GLN A 172 -6.96 -9.57 -5.10
N ILE A 173 -7.10 -9.78 -6.41
CA ILE A 173 -7.48 -11.03 -7.03
C ILE A 173 -6.35 -11.43 -7.97
N VAL A 174 -5.68 -12.54 -7.65
CA VAL A 174 -4.58 -13.07 -8.47
C VAL A 174 -4.95 -14.49 -8.91
N ASP A 175 -4.76 -14.80 -10.18
CA ASP A 175 -4.92 -16.18 -10.64
C ASP A 175 -3.90 -17.06 -9.91
N PRO A 176 -4.29 -18.21 -9.32
CA PRO A 176 -3.36 -19.07 -8.60
C PRO A 176 -2.11 -19.48 -9.40
N THR A 177 -2.19 -19.53 -10.73
CA THR A 177 -1.06 -19.84 -11.61
C THR A 177 -0.02 -18.71 -11.68
N ASP A 178 -0.41 -17.47 -11.36
CA ASP A 178 0.46 -16.30 -11.36
C ASP A 178 1.11 -16.02 -9.99
N LEU A 179 0.63 -16.63 -8.90
CA LEU A 179 1.21 -16.45 -7.55
C LEU A 179 2.73 -16.74 -7.47
N PRO A 180 3.27 -17.82 -8.10
CA PRO A 180 4.71 -18.07 -8.11
C PRO A 180 5.53 -16.98 -8.82
N ARG A 181 4.92 -16.22 -9.73
CA ARG A 181 5.61 -15.18 -10.51
C ARG A 181 5.97 -13.97 -9.66
N PHE A 182 5.18 -13.66 -8.61
CA PHE A 182 5.57 -12.64 -7.63
C PHE A 182 6.91 -12.98 -6.97
N GLY A 183 7.11 -14.26 -6.62
CA GLY A 183 8.36 -14.76 -6.06
C GLY A 183 9.54 -14.68 -7.02
N LYS A 184 9.33 -15.10 -8.28
CA LYS A 184 10.36 -15.12 -9.34
C LYS A 184 11.07 -13.77 -9.47
N PHE A 185 10.34 -12.66 -9.37
CA PHE A 185 10.88 -11.30 -9.52
C PHE A 185 11.09 -10.56 -8.19
N GLY A 186 10.81 -11.20 -7.05
CA GLY A 186 10.82 -10.54 -5.75
C GLY A 186 9.82 -9.38 -5.66
N THR A 187 8.75 -9.44 -6.45
CA THR A 187 7.71 -8.39 -6.53
C THR A 187 7.10 -8.16 -5.15
N ILE A 188 6.92 -6.88 -4.81
CA ILE A 188 6.20 -6.50 -3.61
C ILE A 188 4.70 -6.53 -3.92
N ALA A 189 3.96 -7.33 -3.16
CA ALA A 189 2.52 -7.23 -3.05
C ALA A 189 2.19 -6.24 -1.92
N SER A 190 1.69 -5.04 -2.28
CA SER A 190 1.21 -4.06 -1.30
C SER A 190 -0.30 -4.17 -1.14
N MET A 191 -0.74 -4.85 -0.09
CA MET A 191 -2.13 -5.32 0.07
C MET A 191 -2.82 -4.68 1.27
N GLN A 192 -4.16 -4.64 1.27
CA GLN A 192 -4.95 -3.98 2.31
C GLN A 192 -5.83 -4.99 3.06
N PRO A 193 -5.43 -5.48 4.25
CA PRO A 193 -6.23 -6.43 5.00
C PRO A 193 -7.65 -5.98 5.33
N THR A 194 -7.87 -4.69 5.58
CA THR A 194 -9.21 -4.16 5.85
C THR A 194 -10.14 -4.21 4.63
N HIS A 195 -9.62 -4.17 3.40
CA HIS A 195 -10.44 -4.40 2.20
C HIS A 195 -11.07 -5.79 2.22
N GLU A 196 -10.37 -6.82 2.72
CA GLU A 196 -10.97 -8.15 2.82
C GLU A 196 -12.24 -8.12 3.69
N THR A 197 -12.16 -7.46 4.85
CA THR A 197 -13.28 -7.38 5.78
C THR A 197 -14.47 -6.56 5.25
N SER A 198 -14.21 -5.51 4.44
CA SER A 198 -15.27 -4.71 3.82
C SER A 198 -15.87 -5.39 2.58
N ASP A 199 -15.05 -6.09 1.81
CA ASP A 199 -15.37 -6.51 0.44
C ASP A 199 -15.70 -8.00 0.32
N ARG A 200 -15.44 -8.86 1.31
CA ARG A 200 -15.55 -10.32 1.14
C ARG A 200 -16.87 -10.79 0.53
N THR A 201 -18.00 -10.22 0.97
CA THR A 201 -19.34 -10.58 0.46
C THR A 201 -19.55 -10.10 -0.97
N MET A 202 -18.99 -8.93 -1.29
CA MET A 202 -18.95 -8.41 -2.66
C MET A 202 -18.06 -9.29 -3.54
N ALA A 203 -16.87 -9.69 -3.08
CA ALA A 203 -15.97 -10.57 -3.81
C ALA A 203 -16.63 -11.93 -4.11
N GLU A 204 -17.32 -12.52 -3.13
CA GLU A 204 -18.14 -13.72 -3.30
C GLU A 204 -19.19 -13.56 -4.40
N ALA A 205 -19.96 -12.46 -4.36
CA ALA A 205 -20.99 -12.19 -5.36
C ALA A 205 -20.40 -11.95 -6.76
N ARG A 206 -19.30 -11.20 -6.86
CA ARG A 206 -18.67 -10.81 -8.13
C ARG A 206 -17.93 -11.96 -8.80
N LEU A 207 -17.27 -12.84 -8.03
CA LEU A 207 -16.41 -13.91 -8.55
C LEU A 207 -17.07 -15.29 -8.49
N GLY A 208 -18.03 -15.50 -7.59
CA GLY A 208 -18.58 -16.82 -7.28
C GLY A 208 -17.59 -17.70 -6.50
N PRO A 209 -18.08 -18.78 -5.86
CA PRO A 209 -17.30 -19.57 -4.90
C PRO A 209 -16.07 -20.25 -5.52
N ASN A 210 -16.10 -20.56 -6.81
CA ASN A 210 -15.04 -21.30 -7.50
C ASN A 210 -13.87 -20.42 -7.96
N ARG A 211 -13.93 -19.09 -7.77
CA ARG A 211 -12.91 -18.13 -8.22
C ARG A 211 -12.35 -17.27 -7.08
N LEU A 212 -12.48 -17.73 -5.84
CA LEU A 212 -11.92 -17.07 -4.66
C LEU A 212 -10.51 -17.56 -4.32
N ALA A 213 -10.06 -18.65 -4.95
CA ALA A 213 -8.67 -19.07 -4.84
C ALA A 213 -7.76 -17.97 -5.43
N GLY A 214 -6.83 -17.47 -4.62
CA GLY A 214 -5.96 -16.34 -4.99
C GLY A 214 -6.51 -14.95 -4.66
N ALA A 215 -7.72 -14.85 -4.08
CA ALA A 215 -8.26 -13.59 -3.56
C ALA A 215 -7.65 -13.26 -2.18
N TYR A 216 -7.08 -12.07 -2.04
CA TYR A 216 -6.45 -11.56 -0.81
C TYR A 216 -5.43 -12.57 -0.23
N ALA A 217 -4.60 -13.15 -1.11
CA ALA A 217 -3.83 -14.36 -0.85
C ALA A 217 -2.50 -14.11 -0.12
N TRP A 218 -2.54 -13.46 1.06
CA TRP A 218 -1.35 -12.99 1.78
C TRP A 218 -0.36 -14.09 2.15
N LYS A 219 -0.86 -15.24 2.65
CA LYS A 219 0.01 -16.36 3.02
C LYS A 219 0.61 -17.01 1.77
N SER A 220 -0.18 -17.13 0.72
CA SER A 220 0.30 -17.65 -0.57
C SER A 220 1.36 -16.74 -1.19
N MET A 221 1.22 -15.41 -1.09
CA MET A 221 2.26 -14.45 -1.52
C MET A 221 3.58 -14.72 -0.80
N LEU A 222 3.56 -14.81 0.54
CA LEU A 222 4.75 -15.10 1.35
C LEU A 222 5.35 -16.48 1.01
N THR A 223 4.49 -17.50 0.85
CA THR A 223 4.91 -18.87 0.54
C THR A 223 5.61 -18.96 -0.81
N ASN A 224 5.17 -18.18 -1.79
CA ASN A 224 5.80 -18.11 -3.10
C ASN A 224 7.05 -17.22 -3.12
N GLY A 225 7.43 -16.58 -2.02
CA GLY A 225 8.65 -15.76 -1.93
C GLY A 225 8.46 -14.29 -2.30
N ALA A 226 7.21 -13.85 -2.51
CA ALA A 226 6.90 -12.43 -2.69
C ALA A 226 7.23 -11.63 -1.41
N LYS A 227 7.45 -10.32 -1.58
CA LYS A 227 7.55 -9.39 -0.44
C LYS A 227 6.16 -8.84 -0.14
N LEU A 228 5.70 -8.96 1.09
CA LEU A 228 4.37 -8.50 1.48
C LEU A 228 4.49 -7.21 2.31
N ALA A 229 3.79 -6.17 1.88
CA ALA A 229 3.62 -4.93 2.63
C ALA A 229 2.12 -4.67 2.83
N PHE A 230 1.73 -4.25 4.03
CA PHE A 230 0.35 -3.91 4.33
C PHE A 230 0.14 -2.40 4.43
N GLY A 231 -1.02 -1.97 3.98
CA GLY A 231 -1.53 -0.61 4.13
C GLY A 231 -3.05 -0.61 4.22
N THR A 232 -3.67 0.56 4.23
CA THR A 232 -5.13 0.69 4.31
C THR A 232 -5.75 1.36 3.09
N ASP A 233 -4.95 1.96 2.21
CA ASP A 233 -5.48 2.78 1.10
C ASP A 233 -6.43 3.90 1.60
N PHE A 234 -6.12 4.48 2.77
CA PHE A 234 -6.91 5.58 3.29
C PHE A 234 -6.97 6.73 2.25
N PRO A 235 -8.13 7.39 2.08
CA PRO A 235 -9.32 7.32 2.94
C PRO A 235 -10.37 6.28 2.51
N VAL A 236 -10.06 5.33 1.61
CA VAL A 236 -10.98 4.23 1.26
C VAL A 236 -11.34 3.45 2.53
N GLU A 237 -10.32 2.99 3.25
CA GLU A 237 -10.45 2.49 4.62
C GLU A 237 -9.94 3.50 5.65
N LYS A 238 -10.32 3.27 6.91
CA LYS A 238 -9.75 4.02 8.04
C LYS A 238 -8.25 3.75 8.15
N PRO A 239 -7.43 4.74 8.52
CA PRO A 239 -5.99 4.55 8.75
C PRO A 239 -5.69 3.86 10.10
N ASP A 240 -6.49 2.87 10.48
CA ASP A 240 -6.38 2.17 11.76
C ASP A 240 -5.47 0.94 11.62
N PRO A 241 -4.23 1.00 12.15
CA PRO A 241 -3.31 -0.11 12.01
C PRO A 241 -3.74 -1.32 12.84
N PHE A 242 -4.42 -1.14 13.97
CA PHE A 242 -4.81 -2.28 14.81
C PHE A 242 -5.97 -3.06 14.21
N ALA A 243 -6.88 -2.38 13.52
CA ALA A 243 -7.91 -3.03 12.73
C ALA A 243 -7.31 -3.86 11.57
N THR A 244 -6.32 -3.28 10.88
CA THR A 244 -5.58 -3.96 9.81
C THR A 244 -4.81 -5.17 10.33
N TRP A 245 -4.13 -5.02 11.46
CA TRP A 245 -3.36 -6.09 12.07
C TRP A 245 -4.26 -7.24 12.50
N ALA A 246 -5.38 -6.96 13.18
CA ALA A 246 -6.36 -7.97 13.55
C ALA A 246 -6.91 -8.70 12.31
N ALA A 247 -7.34 -7.96 11.28
CA ALA A 247 -7.85 -8.56 10.04
C ALA A 247 -6.82 -9.48 9.37
N ALA A 248 -5.54 -9.13 9.39
CA ALA A 248 -4.50 -9.92 8.74
C ALA A 248 -4.33 -11.34 9.32
N PHE A 249 -4.37 -11.49 10.65
CA PHE A 249 -4.18 -12.80 11.29
C PHE A 249 -5.47 -13.50 11.73
N THR A 250 -6.64 -12.85 11.59
CA THR A 250 -7.94 -13.49 11.85
C THR A 250 -8.82 -13.65 10.63
N ARG A 251 -8.67 -12.78 9.61
CA ARG A 251 -9.55 -12.65 8.44
C ARG A 251 -11.03 -12.54 8.83
N GLN A 252 -11.25 -11.82 9.92
CA GLN A 252 -12.56 -11.53 10.49
C GLN A 252 -12.74 -10.02 10.56
N ASP A 253 -13.97 -9.56 10.39
CA ASP A 253 -14.36 -8.18 10.66
C ASP A 253 -14.38 -7.86 12.18
N ALA A 254 -14.89 -6.68 12.54
CA ALA A 254 -14.97 -6.24 13.93
C ALA A 254 -15.98 -7.05 14.77
N ASP A 255 -16.96 -7.69 14.13
CA ASP A 255 -17.98 -8.52 14.78
C ASP A 255 -17.54 -10.00 14.84
N GLY A 256 -16.30 -10.30 14.45
CA GLY A 256 -15.75 -11.66 14.44
C GLY A 256 -16.26 -12.51 13.28
N GLN A 257 -16.79 -11.90 12.21
CA GLN A 257 -17.37 -12.60 11.07
C GLN A 257 -16.43 -12.64 9.86
N PRO A 258 -16.44 -13.73 9.07
CA PRO A 258 -17.14 -14.98 9.37
C PRO A 258 -16.37 -15.76 10.45
N GLN A 259 -17.10 -16.55 11.25
CA GLN A 259 -16.46 -17.41 12.24
C GLN A 259 -15.39 -18.30 11.58
N GLY A 260 -14.18 -18.31 12.16
CA GLY A 260 -13.04 -19.06 11.61
C GLY A 260 -12.23 -18.31 10.54
N GLY A 261 -12.69 -17.13 10.10
CA GLY A 261 -12.02 -16.29 9.11
C GLY A 261 -12.40 -16.65 7.67
N TRP A 262 -12.48 -15.65 6.80
CA TRP A 262 -12.80 -15.86 5.38
C TRP A 262 -11.56 -16.32 4.63
N GLN A 263 -11.63 -17.41 3.84
CA GLN A 263 -10.43 -18.03 3.22
C GLN A 263 -9.30 -18.26 4.25
N PRO A 264 -9.53 -19.05 5.31
CA PRO A 264 -8.63 -19.15 6.47
C PRO A 264 -7.24 -19.72 6.14
N GLN A 265 -7.09 -20.40 5.01
CA GLN A 265 -5.78 -20.83 4.51
C GLN A 265 -4.85 -19.65 4.19
N GLU A 266 -5.37 -18.43 4.00
CA GLU A 266 -4.59 -17.22 3.70
C GLU A 266 -4.23 -16.37 4.93
N LEU A 267 -4.48 -16.88 6.14
CA LEU A 267 -4.04 -16.24 7.38
C LEU A 267 -2.51 -16.15 7.45
N VAL A 268 -2.01 -14.96 7.81
CA VAL A 268 -0.62 -14.77 8.21
C VAL A 268 -0.49 -14.77 9.73
N THR A 269 0.69 -15.03 10.27
CA THR A 269 0.88 -14.93 11.72
C THR A 269 0.77 -13.49 12.20
N ARG A 270 0.56 -13.30 13.50
CA ARG A 270 0.52 -11.98 14.12
C ARG A 270 1.83 -11.21 13.86
N GLU A 271 2.97 -11.88 13.96
CA GLU A 271 4.31 -11.31 13.74
C GLU A 271 4.53 -10.96 12.26
N GLN A 272 4.09 -11.83 11.35
CA GLN A 272 4.15 -11.56 9.91
C GLN A 272 3.32 -10.33 9.54
N ALA A 273 2.10 -10.20 10.08
CA ALA A 273 1.25 -9.04 9.87
C ALA A 273 1.87 -7.75 10.43
N TRP A 274 2.42 -7.81 11.65
CA TRP A 274 3.13 -6.68 12.25
C TRP A 274 4.32 -6.23 11.40
N TRP A 275 5.14 -7.19 10.95
CA TRP A 275 6.28 -6.92 10.09
C TRP A 275 5.85 -6.33 8.74
N ALA A 276 4.78 -6.86 8.14
CA ALA A 276 4.22 -6.38 6.88
C ALA A 276 3.79 -4.89 6.95
N MET A 277 3.38 -4.42 8.13
CA MET A 277 2.97 -3.03 8.37
C MET A 277 4.10 -2.10 8.82
N THR A 278 5.26 -2.66 9.20
CA THR A 278 6.39 -1.90 9.77
C THR A 278 7.62 -2.06 8.88
N GLY A 279 8.51 -2.99 9.20
CA GLY A 279 9.79 -3.16 8.50
C GLY A 279 9.63 -3.54 7.03
N ALA A 280 8.65 -4.37 6.67
CA ALA A 280 8.40 -4.71 5.27
C ALA A 280 7.76 -3.55 4.48
N ALA A 281 6.91 -2.74 5.13
CA ALA A 281 6.36 -1.53 4.51
C ALA A 281 7.45 -0.48 4.27
N ALA A 282 8.40 -0.33 5.21
CA ALA A 282 9.58 0.50 5.01
C ALA A 282 10.48 -0.06 3.89
N TYR A 283 10.75 -1.37 3.87
CA TYR A 283 11.45 -2.03 2.77
C TYR A 283 10.76 -1.79 1.42
N ALA A 284 9.42 -1.84 1.37
CA ALA A 284 8.69 -1.62 0.14
C ALA A 284 8.92 -0.24 -0.49
N GLY A 285 9.25 0.78 0.31
CA GLY A 285 9.56 2.14 -0.13
C GLY A 285 11.05 2.52 -0.09
N PHE A 286 11.97 1.56 0.03
CA PHE A 286 13.41 1.77 0.22
C PHE A 286 13.77 2.63 1.45
N ALA A 287 13.01 2.47 2.53
CA ALA A 287 13.19 3.18 3.79
C ALA A 287 13.77 2.33 4.92
N GLU A 288 14.08 1.04 4.68
CA GLU A 288 14.51 0.10 5.72
C GLU A 288 15.83 0.46 6.40
N LYS A 289 16.60 1.39 5.83
CA LYS A 289 17.81 1.94 6.45
C LYS A 289 17.52 3.17 7.31
N GLN A 290 16.36 3.81 7.09
CA GLN A 290 15.95 5.03 7.78
C GLN A 290 15.00 4.70 8.93
N PHE A 291 13.96 3.91 8.70
CA PHE A 291 12.90 3.61 9.67
C PHE A 291 12.18 2.30 9.35
N GLY A 292 11.22 1.93 10.21
CA GLY A 292 10.44 0.70 10.11
C GLY A 292 10.79 -0.34 11.18
N ALA A 293 11.90 -0.17 11.89
CA ALA A 293 12.27 -0.96 13.05
C ALA A 293 12.96 -0.09 14.13
N LEU A 294 12.85 -0.51 15.39
CA LEU A 294 13.64 0.08 16.47
C LEU A 294 14.98 -0.62 16.55
N ALA A 295 15.94 -0.16 15.74
CA ALA A 295 17.28 -0.70 15.63
C ALA A 295 18.34 0.42 15.58
N PRO A 296 19.58 0.19 16.06
CA PRO A 296 20.67 1.15 15.93
C PRO A 296 20.85 1.62 14.48
N GLY A 297 20.93 2.94 14.28
CA GLY A 297 21.07 3.57 12.96
C GLY A 297 19.75 3.97 12.30
N GLN A 298 18.61 3.43 12.74
CA GLN A 298 17.29 3.90 12.30
C GLN A 298 16.76 5.05 13.17
N ARG A 299 15.78 5.78 12.64
CA ARG A 299 15.06 6.85 13.34
C ARG A 299 14.20 6.25 14.44
N ALA A 300 14.15 6.93 15.58
CA ALA A 300 13.32 6.56 16.72
C ALA A 300 11.84 6.93 16.46
N ASP A 301 11.21 6.16 15.58
CA ASP A 301 9.80 6.25 15.26
C ASP A 301 9.05 5.15 16.03
N PHE A 302 8.25 5.53 17.01
CA PHE A 302 7.52 4.59 17.85
C PHE A 302 6.23 5.19 18.40
N ILE A 303 5.41 4.32 18.97
CA ILE A 303 4.16 4.68 19.62
C ILE A 303 4.12 4.14 21.03
N VAL A 304 3.38 4.82 21.89
CA VAL A 304 3.02 4.33 23.23
C VAL A 304 1.54 3.98 23.20
N VAL A 305 1.19 2.76 23.59
CA VAL A 305 -0.18 2.22 23.56
C VAL A 305 -0.66 1.82 24.95
N ASP A 306 -1.97 1.76 25.14
CA ASP A 306 -2.61 1.52 26.45
C ASP A 306 -2.67 0.04 26.88
N ARG A 307 -2.17 -0.87 26.05
CA ARG A 307 -2.05 -2.31 26.34
C ARG A 307 -0.99 -2.95 25.46
N ASP A 308 -0.59 -4.16 25.80
CA ASP A 308 0.28 -4.98 24.95
C ASP A 308 -0.52 -5.54 23.75
N PRO A 309 -0.30 -5.04 22.52
CA PRO A 309 -1.07 -5.47 21.37
C PRO A 309 -0.59 -6.84 20.84
N THR A 310 0.56 -7.35 21.30
CA THR A 310 1.07 -8.67 20.89
C THR A 310 0.32 -9.83 21.56
N MET A 311 -0.21 -9.58 22.76
CA MET A 311 -0.94 -10.57 23.56
C MET A 311 -2.46 -10.36 23.58
N ALA A 312 -2.93 -9.20 23.11
CA ALA A 312 -4.35 -8.85 23.10
C ALA A 312 -5.20 -9.82 22.26
N SER A 313 -6.44 -10.08 22.72
CA SER A 313 -7.47 -10.72 21.89
C SER A 313 -7.73 -9.89 20.62
N PRO A 314 -8.28 -10.45 19.54
CA PRO A 314 -8.58 -9.67 18.33
C PRO A 314 -9.45 -8.44 18.60
N THR A 315 -10.45 -8.58 19.49
CA THR A 315 -11.33 -7.48 19.91
C THR A 315 -10.57 -6.41 20.68
N ASP A 316 -9.75 -6.80 21.66
CA ASP A 316 -8.96 -5.84 22.45
C ASP A 316 -7.86 -5.18 21.60
N LEU A 317 -7.30 -5.90 20.63
CA LEU A 317 -6.36 -5.36 19.68
C LEU A 317 -7.00 -4.24 18.86
N ARG A 318 -8.17 -4.48 18.24
CA ARG A 318 -8.92 -3.44 17.52
C ARG A 318 -9.27 -2.23 18.39
N ALA A 319 -9.46 -2.44 19.68
CA ALA A 319 -9.74 -1.36 20.63
C ALA A 319 -8.49 -0.58 21.09
N THR A 320 -7.28 -0.92 20.63
CA THR A 320 -6.01 -0.37 21.14
C THR A 320 -5.96 1.13 20.91
N LYS A 321 -5.53 1.87 21.93
CA LYS A 321 -5.45 3.33 21.88
C LYS A 321 -3.99 3.75 21.94
N VAL A 322 -3.57 4.47 20.90
CA VAL A 322 -2.30 5.20 20.92
C VAL A 322 -2.41 6.35 21.91
N SER A 323 -1.51 6.37 22.90
CA SER A 323 -1.37 7.44 23.90
C SER A 323 -0.37 8.49 23.44
N GLU A 324 0.72 8.08 22.78
CA GLU A 324 1.72 8.99 22.22
C GLU A 324 2.24 8.48 20.87
N THR A 325 2.69 9.39 20.01
CA THR A 325 3.41 9.07 18.77
C THR A 325 4.67 9.91 18.69
N TRP A 326 5.76 9.22 18.38
CA TRP A 326 7.10 9.75 18.34
C TRP A 326 7.69 9.52 16.94
N ILE A 327 8.31 10.56 16.37
CA ILE A 327 8.98 10.49 15.06
C ILE A 327 10.35 11.14 15.22
N GLY A 328 11.40 10.40 14.85
CA GLY A 328 12.78 10.87 14.97
C GLY A 328 13.21 11.16 16.40
N GLY A 329 12.59 10.53 17.41
CA GLY A 329 12.84 10.80 18.82
C GLY A 329 12.12 12.03 19.39
N GLU A 330 11.27 12.69 18.61
CA GLU A 330 10.43 13.80 19.07
C GLU A 330 8.99 13.35 19.27
N LYS A 331 8.37 13.75 20.39
CA LYS A 331 6.94 13.54 20.60
C LYS A 331 6.14 14.49 19.73
N VAL A 332 5.51 13.96 18.68
CA VAL A 332 4.75 14.75 17.71
C VAL A 332 3.24 14.73 17.97
N TRP A 333 2.76 13.79 18.79
CA TRP A 333 1.36 13.70 19.17
C TRP A 333 1.17 13.05 20.55
N VAL A 334 0.17 13.53 21.28
CA VAL A 334 -0.28 12.97 22.56
C VAL A 334 -1.80 12.96 22.59
N ARG A 335 -2.39 11.87 23.10
CA ARG A 335 -3.83 11.76 23.31
C ARG A 335 -4.24 12.79 24.38
N LYS A 336 -5.24 13.59 24.04
CA LYS A 336 -5.91 14.48 25.01
C LYS A 336 -7.00 13.71 25.76
#